data_AF-A0A841H338-F1
#
_entry.id   AF-A0A841H338-F1
#
_cell.length_a   1.000
_cell.length_b   1.000
_cell.length_c   1.000
_cell.angle_alpha   90.00
_cell.angle_beta   90.00
_cell.angle_gamma   90.00
#
_symmetry.space_group_name_H-M   'P 1'
#
loop_
_entity.id
_entity.type
_entity.pdbx_description
1 polymer ?
#
loop_
_entity_poly.entity_id
_entity_poly.type
_entity_poly.pdbx_seq_one_letter_code
_entity_poly.pdbx_strand_id
1 'polypeptide(L)'
;MSVDSTLSVFKRDARQRVLVSRGADLVMGILQRPAAPARRDSLLNGLQRLALESDDPNVRLDATNYFGTAGSWRQRISIVEGLRRIYQSRDSLRLRSMVLDKMPQQADRAAAVGFLRSVAAEPDLNGTDPIHGLFTNGDRRTQALARLSEMGEDGAAALRAMHRSGEAKSPQAKIILNDMARRGFPVRDLRRALSQQ
;
A
#
# COMPACT_ATOMS: atom_id res chain seq x y z
N MET A 1 22.83 -17.13 -8.85
CA MET A 1 21.59 -17.64 -8.20
C MET A 1 20.40 -17.21 -9.05
N SER A 2 19.55 -18.16 -9.45
CA SER A 2 18.34 -17.87 -10.24
C SER A 2 17.28 -17.14 -9.40
N VAL A 3 16.30 -16.52 -10.06
CA VAL A 3 15.16 -15.88 -9.39
C VAL A 3 14.35 -16.90 -8.58
N ASP A 4 14.13 -18.10 -9.13
CA ASP A 4 13.39 -19.15 -8.43
C ASP A 4 14.08 -19.59 -7.14
N SER A 5 15.40 -19.77 -7.16
CA SER A 5 16.15 -20.07 -5.93
C SER A 5 16.04 -18.95 -4.90
N THR A 6 16.09 -17.69 -5.34
CA THR A 6 15.89 -16.53 -4.46
C THR A 6 14.49 -16.53 -3.84
N LEU A 7 13.44 -16.74 -4.64
CA LEU A 7 12.05 -16.79 -4.17
C LEU A 7 11.79 -17.98 -3.23
N SER A 8 12.43 -19.13 -3.45
CA SER A 8 12.32 -20.28 -2.54
C SER A 8 12.96 -20.02 -1.18
N VAL A 9 14.15 -19.39 -1.14
CA VAL A 9 14.79 -18.97 0.12
C VAL A 9 13.93 -17.94 0.83
N PHE A 10 13.46 -16.93 0.11
CA PHE A 10 12.53 -15.93 0.62
C PHE A 10 11.27 -16.55 1.24
N LYS A 11 10.59 -17.45 0.52
CA LYS A 11 9.38 -18.13 0.99
C LYS A 11 9.63 -18.92 2.27
N ARG A 12 10.76 -19.63 2.36
CA ARG A 12 11.14 -20.38 3.56
C ARG A 12 11.37 -19.46 4.75
N ASP A 13 12.13 -18.39 4.56
CA ASP A 13 12.49 -17.47 5.63
C ASP A 13 11.25 -16.69 6.14
N ALA A 14 10.35 -16.29 5.25
CA ALA A 14 9.06 -15.67 5.59
C ALA A 14 8.15 -16.59 6.44
N ARG A 15 8.11 -17.90 6.12
CA ARG A 15 7.38 -18.90 6.94
C ARG A 15 7.93 -19.01 8.35
N GLN A 16 9.25 -18.88 8.49
CA GLN A 16 9.94 -18.95 9.78
C GLN A 16 9.92 -17.61 10.55
N ARG A 17 9.30 -16.56 9.99
CA ARG A 17 9.24 -15.21 10.59
C ARG A 17 10.61 -14.61 10.90
N VAL A 18 11.60 -14.88 10.06
CA VAL A 18 12.93 -14.30 10.21
C VAL A 18 12.91 -12.86 9.70
N LEU A 19 12.93 -11.89 10.61
CA LEU A 19 12.82 -10.45 10.29
C LEU A 19 13.97 -9.93 9.42
N VAL A 20 15.19 -10.39 9.68
CA VAL A 20 16.39 -10.11 8.88
C VAL A 20 16.86 -11.41 8.28
N SER A 21 16.45 -11.67 7.04
CA SER A 21 16.65 -12.96 6.40
C SER A 21 17.49 -12.86 5.14
N ARG A 22 18.22 -13.95 4.85
CA ARG A 22 18.98 -14.09 3.62
C ARG A 22 18.07 -13.93 2.39
N GLY A 23 16.83 -14.43 2.46
CA GLY A 23 15.83 -14.24 1.41
C GLY A 23 15.51 -12.77 1.14
N ALA A 24 15.28 -11.99 2.20
CA ALA A 24 15.07 -10.54 2.12
C ALA A 24 16.27 -9.82 1.49
N ASP A 25 17.48 -10.13 1.93
CA ASP A 25 18.71 -9.52 1.41
C ASP A 25 18.91 -9.81 -0.08
N LEU A 26 18.61 -11.04 -0.52
CA LEU A 26 18.69 -11.41 -1.93
C LEU A 26 17.66 -10.66 -2.78
N VAL A 27 16.42 -10.53 -2.30
CA VAL A 27 15.37 -9.74 -2.96
C VAL A 27 15.81 -8.28 -3.08
N MET A 28 16.22 -7.65 -1.97
CA MET A 28 16.65 -6.26 -1.97
C MET A 28 17.90 -6.04 -2.82
N GLY A 29 18.84 -6.99 -2.84
CA GLY A 29 20.01 -6.95 -3.69
C GLY A 29 19.66 -6.92 -5.18
N ILE A 30 18.63 -7.65 -5.62
CA ILE A 30 18.16 -7.63 -7.02
C ILE A 30 17.41 -6.32 -7.33
N LEU A 31 16.62 -5.81 -6.37
CA LEU A 31 15.85 -4.58 -6.55
C LEU A 31 16.74 -3.34 -6.62
N GLN A 32 17.68 -3.20 -5.68
CA GLN A 32 18.49 -1.98 -5.52
C GLN A 32 19.69 -1.88 -6.47
N ARG A 33 20.24 -3.02 -6.91
CA ARG A 33 21.42 -3.02 -7.79
C ARG A 33 21.00 -2.89 -9.26
N PRO A 34 21.91 -2.46 -10.15
CA PRO A 34 21.75 -2.62 -11.58
C PRO A 34 21.64 -4.12 -11.91
N ALA A 35 20.41 -4.63 -11.97
CA ALA A 35 20.11 -5.98 -12.41
C ALA A 35 19.61 -5.91 -13.86
N ALA A 36 19.82 -6.98 -14.63
CA ALA A 36 19.20 -7.11 -15.93
C ALA A 36 17.67 -6.95 -15.80
N PRO A 37 17.01 -6.11 -16.62
CA PRO A 37 15.56 -5.85 -16.51
C PRO A 37 14.72 -7.12 -16.40
N ALA A 38 14.97 -8.12 -17.26
CA ALA A 38 14.27 -9.40 -17.24
C ALA A 38 14.36 -10.16 -15.90
N ARG A 39 15.50 -10.05 -15.20
CA ARG A 39 15.69 -10.68 -13.87
C ARG A 39 14.85 -9.97 -12.82
N ARG A 40 14.78 -8.64 -12.90
CA ARG A 40 13.96 -7.82 -12.00
C ARG A 40 12.48 -8.05 -12.23
N ASP A 41 12.04 -8.07 -13.48
CA ASP A 41 10.63 -8.30 -13.84
C ASP A 41 10.17 -9.70 -13.40
N SER A 42 11.03 -10.70 -13.62
CA SER A 42 10.79 -12.07 -13.14
C SER A 42 10.64 -12.12 -11.61
N LEU A 43 11.46 -11.37 -10.87
CA LEU A 43 11.35 -11.27 -9.41
C LEU A 43 10.04 -10.61 -8.99
N LEU A 44 9.66 -9.50 -9.64
CA LEU A 44 8.42 -8.77 -9.33
C LEU A 44 7.18 -9.62 -9.61
N ASN A 45 7.15 -10.32 -10.74
CA ASN A 45 6.08 -11.26 -11.07
C ASN A 45 6.00 -12.38 -10.03
N GLY A 46 7.16 -12.91 -9.60
CA GLY A 46 7.23 -13.92 -8.55
C GLY A 46 6.70 -13.44 -7.20
N LEU A 47 7.08 -12.22 -6.77
CA LEU A 47 6.58 -11.61 -5.53
C LEU A 47 5.07 -11.33 -5.60
N GLN A 48 4.58 -10.78 -6.72
CA GLN A 48 3.15 -10.57 -6.91
C GLN A 48 2.38 -11.89 -6.83
N ARG A 49 2.87 -12.94 -7.49
CA ARG A 49 2.25 -14.27 -7.44
C ARG A 49 2.22 -14.82 -6.02
N LEU A 50 3.32 -14.72 -5.27
CA LEU A 50 3.36 -15.14 -3.85
C LEU A 50 2.38 -14.34 -2.99
N ALA A 51 2.22 -13.04 -3.23
CA ALA A 51 1.25 -12.21 -2.53
C ALA A 51 -0.22 -12.63 -2.79
N LEU A 52 -0.53 -13.02 -4.03
CA LEU A 52 -1.88 -13.42 -4.46
C LEU A 52 -2.23 -14.86 -4.10
N GLU A 53 -1.29 -15.80 -4.26
CA GLU A 53 -1.58 -17.23 -4.34
C GLU A 53 -1.03 -18.06 -3.16
N SER A 54 -0.07 -17.55 -2.38
CA SER A 54 0.49 -18.33 -1.27
C SER A 54 -0.57 -18.61 -0.20
N ASP A 55 -0.68 -19.86 0.25
CA ASP A 55 -1.56 -20.22 1.37
C ASP A 55 -1.06 -19.70 2.72
N ASP A 56 0.25 -19.47 2.85
CA ASP A 56 0.85 -18.94 4.08
C ASP A 56 0.66 -17.42 4.21
N PRO A 57 0.04 -16.92 5.29
CA PRO A 57 -0.21 -15.50 5.49
C PRO A 57 1.06 -14.67 5.65
N ASN A 58 2.11 -15.18 6.29
CA ASN A 58 3.36 -14.44 6.47
C ASN A 58 4.06 -14.26 5.12
N VAL A 59 4.08 -15.31 4.28
CA VAL A 59 4.63 -15.22 2.91
C VAL A 59 3.89 -14.17 2.09
N ARG A 60 2.55 -14.10 2.16
CA ARG A 60 1.77 -13.09 1.43
C ARG A 60 2.10 -11.67 1.89
N LEU A 61 2.17 -11.48 3.21
CA LEU A 61 2.47 -10.18 3.82
C LEU A 61 3.87 -9.71 3.42
N ASP A 62 4.88 -10.56 3.57
CA ASP A 62 6.26 -10.21 3.20
C ASP A 62 6.38 -9.96 1.70
N ALA A 63 5.79 -10.84 0.87
CA ALA A 63 5.82 -10.66 -0.59
C ALA A 63 5.19 -9.32 -1.01
N THR A 64 4.07 -8.94 -0.39
CA THR A 64 3.42 -7.64 -0.60
C THR A 64 4.30 -6.48 -0.15
N ASN A 65 4.96 -6.61 1.00
CA ASN A 65 5.86 -5.60 1.52
C ASN A 65 7.04 -5.33 0.56
N TYR A 66 7.69 -6.39 0.07
CA TYR A 66 8.82 -6.26 -0.87
C TYR A 66 8.37 -5.82 -2.25
N PHE A 67 7.25 -6.34 -2.75
CA PHE A 67 6.64 -5.88 -3.99
C PHE A 67 6.35 -4.38 -3.91
N GLY A 68 5.64 -3.92 -2.88
CA GLY A 68 5.33 -2.50 -2.65
C GLY A 68 6.56 -1.60 -2.52
N THR A 69 7.65 -2.12 -1.96
CA THR A 69 8.92 -1.38 -1.81
C THR A 69 9.63 -1.19 -3.14
N ALA A 70 9.53 -2.17 -4.05
CA ALA A 70 10.08 -2.06 -5.40
C ALA A 70 9.44 -0.93 -6.23
N GLY A 71 8.20 -0.56 -5.93
CA GLY A 71 7.50 0.55 -6.58
C GLY A 71 7.79 1.92 -6.01
N SER A 72 8.62 1.99 -4.96
CA SER A 72 8.87 3.26 -4.28
C SER A 72 9.53 4.29 -5.21
N TRP A 73 9.39 5.57 -4.86
CA TRP A 73 9.99 6.70 -5.57
C TRP A 73 11.51 6.59 -5.77
N ARG A 74 12.19 5.80 -4.92
CA ARG A 74 13.63 5.50 -5.04
C ARG A 74 13.95 4.55 -6.19
N GLN A 75 13.03 3.64 -6.51
CA GLN A 75 13.22 2.57 -7.50
C GLN A 75 12.54 2.89 -8.84
N ARG A 76 11.52 3.76 -8.84
CA ARG A 76 10.82 4.26 -10.04
C ARG A 76 10.19 3.18 -10.93
N ILE A 77 9.79 2.06 -10.35
CA ILE A 77 9.07 0.98 -11.04
C ILE A 77 7.56 1.20 -10.85
N SER A 78 6.76 1.11 -11.91
CA SER A 78 5.30 1.20 -11.77
C SER A 78 4.72 -0.15 -11.37
N ILE A 79 4.11 -0.21 -10.18
CA ILE A 79 3.50 -1.44 -9.63
C ILE A 79 2.11 -1.22 -9.02
N VAL A 80 1.56 0.00 -9.11
CA VAL A 80 0.32 0.37 -8.40
C VAL A 80 -0.84 -0.53 -8.82
N GLU A 81 -0.92 -0.89 -10.11
CA GLU A 81 -1.91 -1.86 -10.59
C GLU A 81 -1.75 -3.23 -9.92
N GLY A 82 -0.51 -3.67 -9.75
CA GLY A 82 -0.24 -4.94 -9.07
C GLY A 82 -0.64 -4.92 -7.60
N LEU A 83 -0.40 -3.80 -6.91
CA LEU A 83 -0.84 -3.58 -5.54
C LEU A 83 -2.37 -3.51 -5.44
N ARG A 84 -3.05 -2.91 -6.42
CA ARG A 84 -4.52 -2.90 -6.52
C ARG A 84 -5.08 -4.33 -6.61
N ARG A 85 -4.50 -5.17 -7.47
CA ARG A 85 -4.86 -6.60 -7.56
C ARG A 85 -4.68 -7.31 -6.21
N ILE A 86 -3.58 -7.05 -5.50
CA ILE A 86 -3.33 -7.63 -4.17
C ILE A 86 -4.38 -7.15 -3.15
N TYR A 87 -4.73 -5.87 -3.14
CA TYR A 87 -5.77 -5.32 -2.26
C TYR A 87 -7.14 -5.97 -2.48
N GLN A 88 -7.48 -6.23 -3.76
CA GLN A 88 -8.72 -6.90 -4.15
C GLN A 88 -8.69 -8.41 -3.91
N SER A 89 -7.49 -9.00 -3.72
CA SER A 89 -7.33 -10.43 -3.50
C SER A 89 -7.66 -10.84 -2.06
N ARG A 90 -8.61 -11.79 -1.91
CA ARG A 90 -9.08 -12.38 -0.64
C ARG A 90 -9.49 -11.33 0.43
N ASP A 91 -10.03 -11.81 1.55
CA ASP A 91 -10.47 -10.96 2.65
C ASP A 91 -9.44 -10.94 3.79
N SER A 92 -8.31 -10.26 3.57
CA SER A 92 -7.30 -10.03 4.61
C SER A 92 -7.16 -8.54 4.90
N LEU A 93 -7.73 -8.10 6.04
CA LEU A 93 -7.63 -6.71 6.49
C LEU A 93 -6.17 -6.26 6.63
N ARG A 94 -5.30 -7.11 7.16
CA ARG A 94 -3.87 -6.81 7.32
C ARG A 94 -3.15 -6.61 5.97
N LEU A 95 -3.49 -7.43 4.97
CA LEU A 95 -2.92 -7.30 3.63
C LEU A 95 -3.36 -5.99 2.96
N ARG A 96 -4.66 -5.68 3.04
CA ARG A 96 -5.23 -4.43 2.51
C ARG A 96 -4.60 -3.21 3.17
N SER A 97 -4.52 -3.22 4.50
CA SER A 97 -3.88 -2.17 5.29
C SER A 97 -2.44 -1.92 4.84
N MET A 98 -1.66 -2.99 4.65
CA MET A 98 -0.30 -2.88 4.14
C MET A 98 -0.22 -2.28 2.73
N VAL A 99 -1.12 -2.67 1.82
CA VAL A 99 -1.17 -2.08 0.49
C VAL A 99 -1.40 -0.57 0.56
N LEU A 100 -2.35 -0.13 1.40
CA LEU A 100 -2.62 1.30 1.60
C LEU A 100 -1.39 2.03 2.16
N ASP A 101 -0.67 1.42 3.10
CA ASP A 101 0.54 1.99 3.71
C ASP A 101 1.69 2.19 2.72
N LYS A 102 1.71 1.41 1.63
CA LYS A 102 2.71 1.55 0.57
C LYS A 102 2.39 2.67 -0.42
N MET A 103 1.14 3.10 -0.54
CA MET A 103 0.71 4.06 -1.58
C MET A 103 1.44 5.40 -1.55
N PRO A 104 1.65 6.06 -0.39
CA PRO A 104 2.36 7.35 -0.36
C PRO A 104 3.80 7.28 -0.87
N GLN A 105 4.40 6.08 -0.85
CA GLN A 105 5.78 5.85 -1.25
C GLN A 105 5.93 5.57 -2.75
N GLN A 106 4.84 5.23 -3.46
CA GLN A 106 4.91 4.77 -4.85
C GLN A 106 5.37 5.86 -5.80
N ALA A 107 6.20 5.53 -6.79
CA ALA A 107 6.73 6.47 -7.76
C ALA A 107 5.63 7.12 -8.61
N ASP A 108 4.69 6.31 -9.11
CA ASP A 108 3.50 6.74 -9.84
C ASP A 108 2.47 7.34 -8.87
N ARG A 109 2.63 8.63 -8.58
CA ARG A 109 1.77 9.35 -7.63
C ARG A 109 0.33 9.43 -8.11
N ALA A 110 0.12 9.68 -9.40
CA ALA A 110 -1.22 9.85 -9.95
C ALA A 110 -2.04 8.56 -9.79
N ALA A 111 -1.45 7.40 -10.13
CA ALA A 111 -2.10 6.12 -9.94
C ALA A 111 -2.35 5.80 -8.46
N ALA A 112 -1.37 6.10 -7.58
CA ALA A 112 -1.51 5.86 -6.14
C ALA A 112 -2.60 6.74 -5.50
N VAL A 113 -2.65 8.03 -5.84
CA VAL A 113 -3.72 8.96 -5.40
C VAL A 113 -5.08 8.48 -5.92
N GLY A 114 -5.19 8.14 -7.20
CA GLY A 114 -6.42 7.62 -7.79
C GLY A 114 -6.91 6.35 -7.10
N PHE A 115 -6.00 5.44 -6.77
CA PHE A 115 -6.33 4.23 -6.02
C PHE A 115 -6.80 4.54 -4.59
N LEU A 116 -6.07 5.34 -3.81
CA LEU A 116 -6.48 5.71 -2.46
C LEU A 116 -7.84 6.44 -2.45
N ARG A 117 -8.07 7.36 -3.39
CA ARG A 117 -9.36 8.04 -3.57
C ARG A 117 -10.49 7.03 -3.84
N SER A 118 -10.24 6.04 -4.69
CA SER A 118 -11.23 4.98 -4.96
C SER A 118 -11.59 4.19 -3.71
N VAL A 119 -10.59 3.85 -2.88
CA VAL A 119 -10.80 3.12 -1.62
C VAL A 119 -11.56 3.99 -0.61
N ALA A 120 -11.20 5.27 -0.49
CA ALA A 120 -11.85 6.21 0.42
C ALA A 120 -13.32 6.50 0.03
N ALA A 121 -13.69 6.34 -1.25
CA ALA A 121 -15.05 6.51 -1.75
C ALA A 121 -15.92 5.25 -1.65
N GLU A 122 -15.36 4.10 -1.23
CA GLU A 122 -16.12 2.86 -1.13
C GLU A 122 -17.32 3.00 -0.17
N PRO A 123 -18.47 2.38 -0.49
CA PRO A 123 -19.64 2.37 0.39
C PRO A 123 -19.38 1.58 1.67
N ASP A 124 -20.21 1.83 2.69
CA ASP A 124 -20.23 1.01 3.90
C ASP A 124 -21.19 -0.16 3.79
N LEU A 125 -20.68 -1.28 3.27
CA LEU A 125 -21.47 -2.48 3.01
C LEU A 125 -21.70 -3.33 4.25
N ASN A 126 -20.84 -3.23 5.25
CA ASN A 126 -20.87 -4.11 6.43
C ASN A 126 -21.41 -3.43 7.67
N GLY A 127 -21.88 -2.19 7.56
CA GLY A 127 -22.36 -1.39 8.68
C GLY A 127 -21.30 -1.30 9.77
N THR A 128 -20.40 -0.33 9.67
CA THR A 128 -19.72 0.15 10.88
C THR A 128 -20.82 0.66 11.83
N ASP A 129 -21.25 -0.22 12.73
CA ASP A 129 -22.39 -0.05 13.62
C ASP A 129 -22.28 1.28 14.38
N PRO A 130 -23.30 2.15 14.34
CA PRO A 130 -23.33 3.39 15.12
C PRO A 130 -23.07 3.17 16.62
N ILE A 131 -23.37 1.96 17.14
CA ILE A 131 -23.30 1.62 18.56
C ILE A 131 -21.91 1.08 18.96
N HIS A 132 -21.09 0.60 18.01
CA HIS A 132 -19.74 0.07 18.29
C HIS A 132 -18.59 0.95 17.80
N GLY A 133 -18.86 2.25 17.72
CA GLY A 133 -17.82 3.26 17.91
C GLY A 133 -17.31 3.81 16.59
N LEU A 134 -17.50 5.13 16.46
CA LEU A 134 -17.13 6.06 15.41
C LEU A 134 -15.67 6.00 14.89
N PHE A 135 -14.85 5.05 15.35
CA PHE A 135 -13.44 4.90 15.03
C PHE A 135 -13.04 3.42 15.07
N THR A 136 -13.53 2.59 14.14
CA THR A 136 -12.93 1.24 14.02
C THR A 136 -11.49 1.40 13.55
N ASN A 137 -10.54 1.12 14.44
CA ASN A 137 -9.14 0.93 14.08
C ASN A 137 -9.11 -0.12 12.96
N GLY A 138 -8.70 0.29 11.76
CA GLY A 138 -8.68 -0.59 10.59
C GLY A 138 -9.79 -0.34 9.55
N ASP A 139 -10.61 0.72 9.67
CA ASP A 139 -11.43 1.15 8.54
C ASP A 139 -10.55 1.59 7.36
N ARG A 140 -10.57 0.78 6.30
CA ARG A 140 -9.77 1.00 5.08
C ARG A 140 -10.06 2.33 4.38
N ARG A 141 -11.30 2.84 4.48
CA ARG A 141 -11.70 4.12 3.86
C ARG A 141 -11.04 5.28 4.60
N THR A 142 -11.15 5.29 5.92
CA THR A 142 -10.47 6.26 6.78
C THR A 142 -8.94 6.16 6.66
N GLN A 143 -8.40 4.94 6.61
CA GLN A 143 -6.97 4.73 6.36
C GLN A 143 -6.54 5.32 5.01
N ALA A 144 -7.33 5.16 3.95
CA ALA A 144 -7.01 5.73 2.65
C ALA A 144 -7.01 7.27 2.68
N LEU A 145 -7.94 7.92 3.40
CA LEU A 145 -7.91 9.37 3.63
C LEU A 145 -6.65 9.82 4.37
N ALA A 146 -6.25 9.09 5.40
CA ALA A 146 -5.00 9.36 6.13
C ALA A 146 -3.77 9.19 5.23
N ARG A 147 -3.74 8.17 4.37
CA ARG A 147 -2.64 7.99 3.42
C ARG A 147 -2.63 9.07 2.33
N LEU A 148 -3.78 9.58 1.90
CA LEU A 148 -3.84 10.75 1.03
C LEU A 148 -3.23 11.99 1.70
N SER A 149 -3.46 12.24 2.99
CA SER A 149 -2.87 13.42 3.65
C SER A 149 -1.34 13.32 3.82
N GLU A 150 -0.78 12.11 3.71
CA GLU A 150 0.67 11.84 3.67
C GLU A 150 1.30 12.00 2.26
N MET A 151 0.47 12.33 1.26
CA MET A 151 0.89 12.53 -0.12
C MET A 151 1.05 14.01 -0.52
N GLY A 152 1.34 14.90 0.43
CA GLY A 152 1.61 16.32 0.11
C GLY A 152 0.47 16.99 -0.67
N GLU A 153 0.83 17.89 -1.61
CA GLU A 153 -0.16 18.67 -2.36
C GLU A 153 -1.08 17.83 -3.26
N ASP A 154 -0.57 16.78 -3.92
CA ASP A 154 -1.41 15.89 -4.74
C ASP A 154 -2.51 15.24 -3.91
N GLY A 155 -2.15 14.82 -2.68
CA GLY A 155 -3.06 14.25 -1.71
C GLY A 155 -4.09 15.26 -1.20
N ALA A 156 -3.65 16.46 -0.83
CA ALA A 156 -4.56 17.53 -0.42
C ALA A 156 -5.52 17.96 -1.53
N ALA A 157 -5.04 18.04 -2.78
CA ALA A 157 -5.89 18.33 -3.93
C ALA A 157 -6.98 17.27 -4.10
N ALA A 158 -6.63 15.98 -3.96
CA ALA A 158 -7.60 14.90 -3.99
C ALA A 158 -8.61 14.98 -2.84
N LEU A 159 -8.16 15.23 -1.60
CA LEU A 159 -9.04 15.39 -0.43
C LEU A 159 -10.00 16.58 -0.60
N ARG A 160 -9.51 17.73 -1.08
CA ARG A 160 -10.35 18.91 -1.40
C ARG A 160 -11.39 18.57 -2.46
N ALA A 161 -10.99 17.85 -3.51
CA ALA A 161 -11.91 17.43 -4.57
C ALA A 161 -13.02 16.52 -4.01
N MET A 162 -12.65 15.49 -3.24
CA MET A 162 -13.58 14.58 -2.60
C MET A 162 -14.55 15.28 -1.65
N HIS A 163 -14.07 16.26 -0.88
CA HIS A 163 -14.90 17.03 0.04
C HIS A 163 -15.93 17.86 -0.72
N ARG A 164 -15.51 18.55 -1.78
CA ARG A 164 -16.41 19.36 -2.63
C ARG A 164 -17.47 18.52 -3.34
N SER A 165 -17.13 17.29 -3.76
CA SER A 165 -18.04 16.42 -4.51
C SER A 165 -18.89 15.47 -3.65
N GLY A 166 -18.65 15.40 -2.34
CA GLY A 166 -19.36 14.47 -1.46
C GLY A 166 -19.07 12.99 -1.82
N GLU A 167 -17.85 12.69 -2.25
CA GLU A 167 -17.46 11.35 -2.71
C GLU A 167 -17.35 10.32 -1.58
N ALA A 168 -16.95 10.73 -0.38
CA ALA A 168 -16.89 9.84 0.77
C ALA A 168 -18.30 9.33 1.12
N LYS A 169 -18.52 8.02 1.02
CA LYS A 169 -19.85 7.42 1.23
C LYS A 169 -20.07 6.93 2.66
N SER A 170 -19.04 6.44 3.35
CA SER A 170 -19.18 6.01 4.74
C SER A 170 -19.33 7.22 5.69
N PRO A 171 -20.16 7.11 6.76
CA PRO A 171 -20.31 8.18 7.75
C PRO A 171 -18.96 8.59 8.38
N GLN A 172 -18.12 7.62 8.73
CA GLN A 172 -16.81 7.87 9.33
C GLN A 172 -15.88 8.62 8.36
N ALA A 173 -15.82 8.22 7.09
CA ALA A 173 -15.00 8.92 6.10
C ALA A 173 -15.47 10.37 5.90
N LYS A 174 -16.79 10.63 5.92
CA LYS A 174 -17.34 11.99 5.87
C LYS A 174 -16.90 12.83 7.08
N ILE A 175 -17.00 12.28 8.29
CA ILE A 175 -16.58 12.97 9.52
C ILE A 175 -15.10 13.36 9.46
N ILE A 176 -14.24 12.40 9.08
CA ILE A 176 -12.79 12.63 8.97
C ILE A 176 -12.48 13.64 7.88
N LEU A 177 -13.13 13.55 6.71
CA LEU A 177 -12.91 14.49 5.62
C LEU A 177 -13.35 15.92 6.00
N ASN A 178 -14.44 16.06 6.75
CA ASN A 178 -14.90 17.34 7.30
C ASN A 178 -13.97 17.90 8.38
N ASP A 179 -13.37 17.05 9.23
CA ASP A 179 -12.32 17.46 10.17
C ASP A 179 -11.08 17.96 9.43
N MET A 180 -10.60 17.21 8.43
CA MET A 180 -9.49 17.62 7.58
C MET A 180 -9.79 18.96 6.90
N ALA A 181 -11.00 19.16 6.37
CA ALA A 181 -11.42 20.42 5.75
C ALA A 181 -11.36 21.61 6.72
N ARG A 182 -11.87 21.45 7.95
CA ARG A 182 -11.80 22.47 9.01
C ARG A 182 -10.36 22.85 9.38
N ARG A 183 -9.43 21.91 9.23
CA ARG A 183 -7.99 22.09 9.50
C ARG A 183 -7.19 22.52 8.28
N GLY A 184 -7.84 22.84 7.16
CA GLY A 184 -7.18 23.29 5.93
C GLY A 184 -6.53 22.18 5.10
N PHE A 185 -6.92 20.92 5.31
CA PHE A 185 -6.30 19.72 4.72
C PHE A 185 -4.82 19.61 5.06
N PRO A 186 -4.46 19.35 6.33
CA PRO A 186 -3.07 19.31 6.76
C PRO A 186 -2.30 18.26 5.96
N VAL A 187 -1.18 18.68 5.36
CA VAL A 187 -0.33 17.82 4.54
C VAL A 187 0.93 17.45 5.28
N ARG A 188 1.27 16.16 5.21
CA ARG A 188 2.62 15.67 5.44
C ARG A 188 3.10 15.11 4.11
N ASP A 189 4.34 15.39 3.70
CA ASP A 189 4.93 14.68 2.56
C ASP A 189 5.89 13.63 3.08
N LEU A 190 5.45 12.37 3.07
CA LEU A 190 6.27 11.26 3.54
C LEU A 190 7.59 11.15 2.78
N ARG A 191 7.63 11.53 1.50
CA ARG A 191 8.88 11.50 0.72
C ARG A 191 9.89 12.50 1.23
N ARG A 192 9.44 13.73 1.55
CA ARG A 192 10.32 14.77 2.12
C ARG A 192 10.87 14.33 3.47
N ALA A 193 10.02 13.79 4.35
CA ALA A 193 10.44 13.29 5.66
C ALA A 193 11.50 12.17 5.55
N LEU A 194 11.33 11.24 4.60
CA LEU A 194 12.26 10.13 4.37
C LEU A 194 13.53 10.51 3.57
N SER A 195 13.62 11.74 3.06
CA SER A 195 14.81 12.23 2.36
C SER A 195 15.75 13.02 3.29
N GLN A 196 15.29 13.34 4.51
CA GLN A 196 16.06 14.05 5.54
C GLN A 196 16.73 13.11 6.56
N GLN A 197 16.57 11.79 6.38
CA GLN A 197 17.17 10.72 7.19
C GLN A 197 18.23 9.99 6.35
#